data_AF-A0A387FSL5-F1
#
_entry.id   AF-A0A387FSL5-F1
#
_cell.length_a   1.000
_cell.length_b   1.000
_cell.length_c   1.000
_cell.angle_alpha   90.00
_cell.angle_beta   90.00
_cell.angle_gamma   90.00
#
_symmetry.space_group_name_H-M   'P 1'
#
loop_
_entity.id
_entity.type
_entity.pdbx_description
1 polymer ?
#
loop_
_entity_poly.entity_id
_entity_poly.type
_entity_poly.pdbx_seq_one_letter_code
_entity_poly.pdbx_strand_id
1 'polypeptide(L)' 'MPRKLIALQVDPRCVHEIDAFVGNGLPGDAYFFATRSDFLRAAIARLIEELRLDKPVVRHRDRPVQPVAPAAGA' A
#
# COMPACT_ATOMS: atom_id res chain seq x y z
N MET A 1 15.48 0.71 -6.88
CA MET A 1 14.69 -0.54 -6.75
C MET A 1 13.69 -0.62 -7.90
N PRO A 2 13.44 -1.79 -8.48
CA PRO A 2 12.43 -1.95 -9.53
C PRO A 2 11.02 -1.66 -8.99
N ARG A 3 10.18 -0.98 -9.78
CA ARG A 3 8.78 -0.72 -9.43
C ARG A 3 7.95 -2.00 -9.60
N LYS A 4 7.20 -2.38 -8.57
CA LYS A 4 6.19 -3.43 -8.63
C LYS A 4 4.80 -2.81 -8.78
N LEU A 5 3.98 -3.38 -9.66
CA LEU A 5 2.56 -3.04 -9.79
C LEU A 5 1.76 -3.97 -8.88
N ILE A 6 0.80 -3.40 -8.16
CA ILE A 6 -0.06 -4.10 -7.22
C ILE A 6 -1.50 -3.68 -7.52
N ALA A 7 -2.39 -4.65 -7.69
CA ALA A 7 -3.83 -4.42 -7.80
C ALA A 7 -4.50 -4.78 -6.47
N LEU A 8 -5.44 -3.95 -6.03
CA LEU A 8 -6.16 -4.12 -4.78
C LEU A 8 -7.65 -3.88 -5.03
N GLN A 9 -8.49 -4.71 -4.42
CA GLN A 9 -9.91 -4.43 -4.31
C GLN A 9 -10.16 -3.67 -3.00
N VAL A 10 -10.81 -2.52 -3.10
CA VAL A 10 -11.12 -1.65 -1.97
C VAL A 10 -12.56 -1.19 -2.09
N ASP A 11 -13.13 -0.75 -0.97
CA ASP A 11 -14.48 -0.19 -0.95
C ASP A 11 -14.56 1.02 -1.91
N PRO A 12 -15.62 1.13 -2.74
CA PRO A 12 -15.78 2.24 -3.68
C PRO A 12 -15.72 3.63 -3.02
N ARG A 13 -16.18 3.77 -1.78
CA ARG A 13 -16.14 5.04 -1.04
C ARG A 13 -14.70 5.46 -0.78
N CYS A 14 -13.82 4.52 -0.44
CA CYS A 14 -12.40 4.79 -0.24
C CYS A 14 -11.73 5.28 -1.52
N VAL A 15 -12.08 4.69 -2.68
CA VAL A 15 -11.58 5.17 -3.98
C VAL A 15 -12.03 6.61 -4.23
N HIS A 16 -13.30 6.90 -3.95
CA HIS A 16 -13.85 8.24 -4.15
C HIS A 16 -13.18 9.30 -3.26
N GLU A 17 -12.91 8.95 -2.00
CA GLU A 17 -12.17 9.81 -1.07
C GLU A 17 -10.74 10.06 -1.55
N ILE A 18 -10.02 9.04 -2.04
CA ILE A 18 -8.66 9.20 -2.58
C ILE A 18 -8.68 10.08 -3.83
N ASP A 19 -9.62 9.84 -4.74
CA ASP A 19 -9.77 10.63 -5.97
C ASP A 19 -10.04 12.09 -5.67
N ALA A 20 -10.71 12.40 -4.56
CA ALA A 20 -10.93 13.77 -4.13
C ALA A 20 -9.64 14.50 -3.71
N PHE A 21 -8.51 13.81 -3.52
CA PHE A 21 -7.20 14.42 -3.26
C PHE A 21 -6.26 14.40 -4.49
N VAL A 22 -6.45 13.43 -5.38
CA VAL A 22 -5.61 13.26 -6.57
C VAL A 22 -5.89 14.39 -7.56
N GLY A 23 -4.84 15.02 -8.08
CA GLY A 23 -4.95 16.10 -9.04
C GLY A 23 -5.35 17.47 -8.45
N ASN A 24 -5.49 17.59 -7.13
CA ASN A 24 -5.65 18.89 -6.48
C ASN A 24 -4.30 19.58 -6.27
N GLY A 25 -4.26 20.89 -6.52
CA GLY A 25 -3.05 21.71 -6.42
C GLY A 25 -2.21 21.72 -7.68
N LEU A 26 -1.04 22.34 -7.61
CA LEU A 26 -0.06 22.43 -8.69
C LEU A 26 1.14 21.53 -8.42
N PRO A 27 1.85 21.06 -9.48
CA PRO A 27 3.11 20.38 -9.32
C PRO A 27 4.11 21.21 -8.50
N GLY A 28 4.52 20.69 -7.34
CA GLY A 28 5.40 21.39 -6.38
C GLY A 28 4.71 21.80 -5.09
N ASP A 29 3.38 21.79 -5.04
CA ASP A 29 2.63 22.03 -3.82
C ASP A 29 2.81 20.88 -2.82
N ALA A 30 2.89 21.22 -1.54
CA ALA A 30 2.75 20.24 -0.48
C ALA A 30 1.38 19.57 -0.63
N TYR A 31 1.36 18.24 -0.68
CA TYR A 31 0.15 17.42 -0.88
C TYR A 31 -0.42 17.36 -2.30
N PHE A 32 0.34 17.78 -3.33
CA PHE A 32 0.01 17.44 -4.71
C PHE A 32 0.29 15.95 -4.99
N PHE A 33 -0.72 15.23 -5.47
CA PHE A 33 -0.58 13.83 -5.90
C PHE A 33 -1.05 13.67 -7.34
N ALA A 34 -0.12 13.34 -8.25
CA ALA A 34 -0.42 13.18 -9.67
C ALA A 34 -1.27 11.93 -9.96
N THR A 35 -1.09 10.86 -9.17
CA THR A 35 -1.82 9.61 -9.33
C THR A 35 -2.21 9.01 -7.98
N ARG A 36 -3.20 8.10 -7.99
CA ARG A 36 -3.55 7.27 -6.82
C ARG A 36 -2.35 6.50 -6.27
N SER A 37 -1.46 6.04 -7.15
CA SER A 37 -0.23 5.35 -6.73
C SER A 37 0.70 6.26 -5.96
N ASP A 38 0.81 7.53 -6.33
CA ASP A 38 1.66 8.50 -5.63
C ASP A 38 1.08 8.83 -4.26
N PHE A 39 -0.24 9.04 -4.18
CA PHE A 39 -0.96 9.18 -2.92
C PHE A 39 -0.70 7.99 -1.98
N LEU A 40 -0.91 6.77 -2.47
CA LEU A 40 -0.74 5.56 -1.65
C LEU A 40 0.72 5.36 -1.21
N ARG A 41 1.70 5.67 -2.07
CA ARG A 41 3.13 5.60 -1.68
C ARG A 41 3.43 6.56 -0.52
N ALA A 42 2.94 7.80 -0.60
CA ALA A 42 3.13 8.78 0.45
C ALA A 42 2.44 8.36 1.76
N ALA A 43 1.20 7.87 1.68
CA ALA A 43 0.45 7.37 2.83
C ALA A 43 1.14 6.18 3.50
N ILE A 44 1.63 5.20 2.72
CA ILE A 44 2.37 4.05 3.24
C ILE A 44 3.69 4.49 3.87
N ALA A 45 4.43 5.42 3.26
CA ALA A 45 5.67 5.92 3.82
C ALA A 45 5.43 6.59 5.20
N ARG A 46 4.42 7.45 5.28
CA ARG A 46 4.00 8.08 6.53
C ARG A 46 3.56 7.04 7.58
N LEU A 47 2.75 6.06 7.19
CA LEU A 47 2.34 4.98 8.09
C LEU A 47 3.54 4.18 8.58
N ILE A 48 4.53 3.89 7.74
CA ILE A 48 5.77 3.21 8.14
C ILE A 48 6.55 4.06 9.14
N GLU A 49 6.62 5.37 8.96
CA GLU A 49 7.26 6.28 9.91
C GLU A 49 6.52 6.32 11.25
N GLU A 50 5.19 6.39 11.24
CA GLU A 50 4.34 6.32 12.43
C GLU A 50 4.49 4.96 13.14
N LEU A 51 4.53 3.84 12.40
CA LEU A 51 4.75 2.49 12.93
C LEU A 51 6.19 2.21 13.35
N ARG A 52 7.16 3.01 12.90
CA ARG A 52 8.55 2.91 13.39
C ARG A 52 8.69 3.50 14.80
N LEU A 53 7.78 4.40 15.21
CA LEU A 53 7.73 4.94 16.56
C LEU A 53 7.21 3.90 17.57
N ASP A 54 6.35 2.97 17.16
CA ASP A 54 5.88 1.83 17.96
C ASP A 54 6.12 0.51 17.22
N LYS A 55 7.20 -0.20 17.61
CA LYS A 55 7.67 -1.52 17.11
C LYS A 55 6.61 -2.30 16.30
N PRO A 56 6.94 -2.82 15.09
CA PRO A 56 6.00 -3.64 14.35
C PRO A 56 5.70 -4.92 15.16
N VAL A 57 4.47 -5.02 15.67
CA VAL A 57 3.89 -6.29 16.09
C VAL A 57 3.65 -7.08 14.82
N VAL A 58 4.71 -7.69 14.28
CA VAL A 58 4.57 -8.81 13.36
C VAL A 58 3.80 -9.85 14.14
N ARG A 59 2.48 -9.92 13.91
CA ARG A 59 1.67 -11.02 14.41
C ARG A 59 2.20 -12.27 13.72
N HIS A 60 3.13 -12.96 14.35
CA HIS A 60 3.47 -14.31 13.99
C HIS A 60 2.16 -15.11 14.01
N ARG A 61 1.79 -15.67 12.87
CA ARG A 61 0.75 -16.69 12.86
C ARG A 61 1.36 -17.91 13.54
N ASP A 62 0.88 -18.27 14.72
CA ASP A 62 1.28 -19.50 15.42
C ASP A 62 0.83 -20.79 14.73
N ARG A 63 0.11 -20.69 13.60
CA ARG A 63 -0.34 -21.86 12.86
C ARG A 63 0.69 -22.23 11.79
N PRO A 64 1.25 -23.44 11.81
CA PRO A 64 2.11 -23.92 10.75
C PRO A 64 1.33 -23.90 9.43
N VAL A 65 1.83 -23.13 8.46
CA VAL A 65 1.30 -23.15 7.09
C VAL A 65 1.71 -24.48 6.48
N GLN A 66 0.72 -25.28 6.09
CA GLN A 66 0.96 -26.54 5.41
C GLN A 66 1.73 -26.24 4.11
N PRO A 67 2.90 -26.86 3.86
CA PRO A 67 3.65 -26.62 2.65
C PRO A 67 2.79 -27.04 1.45
N VAL A 68 2.53 -26.09 0.54
CA VAL A 68 1.89 -26.40 -0.74
C VAL A 68 2.90 -27.25 -1.51
N ALA A 69 2.51 -28.47 -1.86
CA ALA A 69 3.36 -29.39 -2.61
C ALA A 69 3.86 -28.70 -3.90
N PRO A 70 5.14 -28.87 -4.27
CA PRO A 70 5.63 -28.36 -5.54
C PRO A 70 4.77 -28.96 -6.66
N ALA A 71 4.29 -28.11 -7.57
CA ALA A 71 3.55 -28.56 -8.73
C ALA A 71 4.41 -29.62 -9.45
N ALA A 72 3.90 -30.85 -9.50
CA ALA A 72 4.50 -31.91 -10.29
C ALA A 72 4.58 -31.40 -11.72
N GLY A 73 5.79 -31.28 -12.26
CA GLY A 73 6.01 -30.88 -13.63
C GLY A 73 5.28 -31.82 -14.58
N ALA A 74 4.56 -31.23 -15.52
CA ALA A 74 4.02 -31.86 -16.72
C ALA A 74 4.34 -30.95 -17.90
#